data_AF-A0A9P5QT18-F1
#
_entry.id   AF-A0A9P5QT18-F1
#
_cell.length_a   1.000
_cell.length_b   1.000
_cell.length_c   1.000
_cell.angle_alpha   90.00
_cell.angle_beta   90.00
_cell.angle_gamma   90.00
#
_symmetry.space_group_name_H-M   'P 1'
#
loop_
_entity.id
_entity.type
_entity.pdbx_description
1 polymer ?
#
loop_
_entity_poly.entity_id
_entity_poly.type
_entity_poly.pdbx_seq_one_letter_code
_entity_poly.pdbx_strand_id
1 'polypeptide(L)'
;MSIQVYVHSAGHLEDVERFGKNDPYARVMLDLEDKATFVKTSTKKNAGTNPEFNQSLLISSYNADRNEKLYIELLDEETTADEPIAFAAIPLNQVKSSPNQILKGKFDLYTADGKQRGTITLTIAILAFGQEQHSHDAGGQEIKGYSEIDTEQQKRIKSLQNKERAGDLAVAAAIGGGLFAAKSALGGKEEKKEA
;
A
#
# COMPACT_ATOMS: atom_id res chain seq x y z
N MET A 1 15.45 -18.08 1.20
CA MET A 1 14.57 -18.38 0.05
C MET A 1 14.15 -17.05 -0.54
N SER A 2 13.46 -17.03 -1.67
CA SER A 2 12.87 -15.80 -2.19
C SER A 2 11.37 -15.95 -2.41
N ILE A 3 10.68 -14.82 -2.45
CA ILE A 3 9.30 -14.73 -2.92
C ILE A 3 9.29 -13.91 -4.20
N GLN A 4 8.71 -14.47 -5.24
CA GLN A 4 8.38 -13.76 -6.48
C GLN A 4 6.90 -13.37 -6.43
N VAL A 5 6.61 -12.10 -6.71
CA VAL A 5 5.26 -11.57 -6.79
C VAL A 5 5.08 -10.94 -8.16
N TYR A 6 4.28 -11.55 -9.01
CA TYR A 6 3.82 -10.91 -10.23
C TYR A 6 2.54 -10.15 -9.94
N VAL A 7 2.61 -8.82 -10.07
CA VAL A 7 1.48 -7.92 -9.90
C VAL A 7 0.82 -7.74 -11.26
N HIS A 8 -0.38 -8.32 -11.44
CA HIS A 8 -1.13 -8.23 -12.70
C HIS A 8 -1.84 -6.88 -12.78
N SER A 9 -2.85 -6.68 -11.95
CA SER A 9 -3.71 -5.51 -11.96
C SER A 9 -4.38 -5.29 -10.61
N ALA A 10 -4.91 -4.09 -10.41
CA ALA A 10 -5.88 -3.81 -9.37
C ALA A 10 -7.15 -3.19 -9.98
N GLY A 11 -8.26 -3.24 -9.27
CA GLY A 11 -9.54 -2.75 -9.78
C GLY A 11 -10.50 -2.32 -8.70
N HIS A 12 -11.40 -1.41 -9.06
CA HIS A 12 -12.37 -0.76 -8.16
C HIS A 12 -11.71 -0.10 -6.94
N LEU A 13 -10.53 0.49 -7.13
CA LEU A 13 -9.86 1.28 -6.11
C LEU A 13 -10.69 2.53 -5.75
N GLU A 14 -10.42 3.09 -4.57
CA GLU A 14 -10.88 4.44 -4.23
C GLU A 14 -10.09 5.48 -5.04
N ASP A 15 -10.78 6.54 -5.45
CA ASP A 15 -10.16 7.71 -6.06
C ASP A 15 -9.72 8.64 -4.92
N VAL A 16 -8.41 8.80 -4.74
CA VAL A 16 -7.85 9.57 -3.63
C VAL A 16 -7.37 10.95 -4.09
N GLU A 17 -7.12 11.08 -5.38
CA GLU A 17 -6.74 12.32 -6.04
C GLU A 17 -7.83 13.39 -5.96
N ARG A 18 -7.43 14.63 -5.67
CA ARG A 18 -8.36 15.78 -5.71
C ARG A 18 -8.62 16.24 -7.13
N PHE A 19 -7.63 16.12 -8.00
CA PHE A 19 -7.72 16.57 -9.38
C PHE A 19 -7.03 15.56 -10.31
N GLY A 20 -7.80 15.00 -11.24
CA GLY A 20 -7.27 14.07 -12.22
C GLY A 20 -7.66 12.64 -11.88
N LYS A 21 -6.71 11.73 -12.02
CA LYS A 21 -6.88 10.31 -11.75
C LYS A 21 -5.65 9.85 -10.98
N ASN A 22 -5.86 8.93 -10.05
CA ASN A 22 -4.79 8.19 -9.39
C ASN A 22 -3.64 7.80 -10.34
N ASP A 23 -2.42 8.00 -9.86
CA ASP A 23 -1.14 7.50 -10.36
C ASP A 23 -0.63 6.31 -9.50
N PRO A 24 -1.29 5.14 -9.53
CA PRO A 24 -1.01 4.09 -8.56
C PRO A 24 0.29 3.32 -8.83
N TYR A 25 0.93 2.87 -7.74
CA TYR A 25 1.93 1.81 -7.72
C TYR A 25 1.65 0.81 -6.59
N ALA A 26 2.07 -0.45 -6.78
CA ALA A 26 1.99 -1.47 -5.75
C ALA A 26 3.34 -1.65 -5.06
N ARG A 27 3.33 -1.68 -3.73
CA ARG A 27 4.47 -1.96 -2.85
C ARG A 27 4.25 -3.27 -2.14
N VAL A 28 5.26 -4.14 -2.13
CA VAL A 28 5.19 -5.46 -1.49
C VAL A 28 6.38 -5.66 -0.55
N MET A 29 6.11 -6.25 0.62
CA MET A 29 7.11 -6.45 1.68
C MET A 29 6.73 -7.64 2.60
N LEU A 30 7.72 -8.19 3.30
CA LEU A 30 7.53 -9.30 4.26
C LEU A 30 7.70 -8.86 5.72
N ASP A 31 8.24 -7.67 5.92
CA ASP A 31 8.51 -7.03 7.20
C ASP A 31 8.06 -5.58 7.06
N LEU A 32 7.25 -5.05 7.98
CA LEU A 32 6.71 -3.69 7.92
C LEU A 32 7.68 -2.64 8.48
N GLU A 33 8.67 -3.08 9.25
CA GLU A 33 9.66 -2.24 9.93
C GLU A 33 10.90 -2.05 9.06
N ASP A 34 11.34 -3.09 8.36
CA ASP A 34 12.52 -3.04 7.49
C ASP A 34 12.20 -2.48 6.09
N LYS A 35 12.13 -1.14 6.01
CA LYS A 35 11.90 -0.41 4.76
C LYS A 35 12.90 -0.72 3.64
N ALA A 36 14.10 -1.20 3.95
CA ALA A 36 15.09 -1.54 2.93
C ALA A 36 14.70 -2.77 2.11
N THR A 37 13.77 -3.58 2.61
CA THR A 37 13.27 -4.79 1.93
C THR A 37 12.05 -4.54 1.04
N PHE A 38 11.55 -3.31 1.01
CA PHE A 38 10.35 -2.97 0.27
C PHE A 38 10.68 -2.94 -1.22
N VAL A 39 9.88 -3.63 -2.01
CA VAL A 39 9.99 -3.58 -3.48
C VAL A 39 8.67 -3.09 -4.05
N LYS A 40 8.74 -2.31 -5.13
CA LYS A 40 7.55 -1.68 -5.73
C LYS A 40 7.52 -1.80 -7.24
N THR A 41 6.33 -1.72 -7.80
CA THR A 41 6.12 -1.56 -9.24
C THR A 41 6.55 -0.18 -9.71
N SER A 42 6.68 -0.01 -11.01
CA SER A 42 6.58 1.30 -11.64
C SER A 42 5.19 1.91 -11.40
N THR A 43 5.16 3.24 -11.32
CA THR A 43 3.95 4.05 -11.20
C THR A 43 3.18 4.06 -12.52
N LYS A 44 1.85 3.89 -12.44
CA LYS A 44 0.95 3.93 -13.60
C LYS A 44 0.22 5.26 -13.67
N LYS A 45 0.80 6.20 -14.42
CA LYS A 45 0.26 7.56 -14.56
C LYS A 45 -1.13 7.58 -15.20
N ASN A 46 -2.04 8.34 -14.60
CA ASN A 46 -3.43 8.58 -14.96
C ASN A 46 -4.25 7.29 -15.14
N ALA A 47 -3.91 6.24 -14.39
CA ALA A 47 -4.57 4.94 -14.50
C ALA A 47 -5.92 4.91 -13.79
N GLY A 48 -6.12 5.78 -12.79
CA GLY A 48 -7.35 5.84 -12.02
C GLY A 48 -7.59 4.56 -11.22
N THR A 49 -8.84 4.08 -11.20
CA THR A 49 -9.26 3.04 -10.26
C THR A 49 -9.01 1.60 -10.72
N ASN A 50 -8.46 1.38 -11.92
CA ASN A 50 -8.24 0.06 -12.51
C ASN A 50 -6.85 -0.07 -13.19
N PRO A 51 -5.74 0.08 -12.45
CA PRO A 51 -4.41 0.00 -13.03
C PRO A 51 -4.00 -1.43 -13.43
N GLU A 52 -3.29 -1.53 -14.55
CA GLU A 52 -2.56 -2.74 -14.96
C GLU A 52 -1.07 -2.55 -14.73
N PHE A 53 -0.50 -3.38 -13.85
CA PHE A 53 0.91 -3.33 -13.45
C PHE A 53 1.77 -4.17 -14.38
N ASN A 54 1.39 -5.44 -14.55
CA ASN A 54 2.08 -6.47 -15.34
C ASN A 54 3.59 -6.54 -15.03
N GLN A 55 3.94 -6.53 -13.75
CA GLN A 55 5.33 -6.44 -13.29
C GLN A 55 5.67 -7.53 -12.26
N SER A 56 6.82 -8.18 -12.45
CA SER A 56 7.41 -9.12 -11.49
C SER A 56 8.28 -8.39 -10.47
N LEU A 57 8.08 -8.69 -9.19
CA LEU A 57 8.87 -8.21 -8.06
C LEU A 57 9.50 -9.41 -7.34
N LEU A 58 10.73 -9.27 -6.86
CA LEU A 58 11.45 -10.31 -6.14
C LEU A 58 11.88 -9.81 -4.76
N ILE A 59 11.52 -10.57 -3.72
CA ILE A 59 11.97 -10.35 -2.36
C ILE A 59 12.93 -11.49 -2.00
N SER A 60 14.23 -11.18 -1.90
CA SER A 60 15.30 -12.18 -1.72
C SER A 60 15.51 -12.62 -0.27
N SER A 61 14.86 -11.97 0.69
CA SER A 61 15.06 -12.17 2.14
C SER A 61 14.01 -13.09 2.79
N TYR A 62 13.27 -13.88 2.01
CA TYR A 62 12.19 -14.71 2.55
C TYR A 62 12.71 -15.81 3.48
N ASN A 63 12.16 -15.82 4.70
CA ASN A 63 12.35 -16.82 5.74
C ASN A 63 10.99 -17.36 6.20
N ALA A 64 10.74 -18.65 5.96
CA ALA A 64 9.44 -19.27 6.21
C ALA A 64 9.04 -19.34 7.70
N ASP A 65 10.01 -19.26 8.62
CA ASP A 65 9.80 -19.30 10.08
C ASP A 65 9.47 -17.92 10.66
N ARG A 66 9.77 -16.85 9.93
CA ARG A 66 9.55 -15.45 10.37
C ARG A 66 8.48 -14.72 9.56
N ASN A 67 8.35 -15.07 8.29
CA ASN A 67 7.44 -14.41 7.37
C ASN A 67 6.20 -15.27 7.18
N GLU A 68 5.15 -14.93 7.92
CA GLU A 68 3.85 -15.60 7.83
C GLU A 68 2.92 -14.93 6.81
N LYS A 69 3.16 -13.65 6.51
CA LYS A 69 2.31 -12.83 5.64
C LYS A 69 3.16 -12.10 4.59
N LEU A 70 2.56 -11.90 3.42
CA LEU A 70 3.01 -10.94 2.42
C LEU A 70 2.12 -9.71 2.54
N TYR A 71 2.71 -8.55 2.80
CA TYR A 71 1.99 -7.30 2.86
C TYR A 71 2.01 -6.63 1.49
N ILE A 72 0.86 -6.10 1.10
CA ILE A 72 0.64 -5.34 -0.13
C ILE A 72 0.08 -3.98 0.25
N GLU A 73 0.66 -2.91 -0.30
CA GLU A 73 0.17 -1.55 -0.17
C GLU A 73 0.06 -0.94 -1.57
N LEU A 74 -1.10 -0.36 -1.88
CA LEU A 74 -1.34 0.44 -3.09
C LEU A 74 -1.27 1.90 -2.68
N LEU A 75 -0.39 2.65 -3.33
CA LEU A 75 -0.19 4.07 -3.08
C LEU A 75 -0.32 4.84 -4.39
N ASP A 76 -0.77 6.07 -4.27
CA ASP A 76 -0.74 7.07 -5.32
C ASP A 76 0.57 7.86 -5.27
N GLU A 77 1.23 8.03 -6.41
CA GLU A 77 2.45 8.84 -6.49
C GLU A 77 2.10 10.32 -6.48
N GLU A 78 2.53 11.01 -5.43
CA GLU A 78 2.23 12.41 -5.20
C GLU A 78 3.51 13.25 -5.19
N THR A 79 3.39 14.55 -5.44
CA THR A 79 4.58 15.43 -5.49
C THR A 79 5.22 15.63 -4.12
N THR A 80 4.42 15.58 -3.05
CA THR A 80 4.86 15.84 -1.66
C THR A 80 5.07 14.55 -0.88
N ALA A 81 4.03 13.73 -0.78
CA ALA A 81 4.04 12.46 -0.07
C ALA A 81 2.97 11.53 -0.64
N ASP A 82 3.40 10.34 -1.08
CA ASP A 82 2.51 9.33 -1.65
C ASP A 82 1.28 9.04 -0.76
N GLU A 83 0.08 9.13 -1.35
CA GLU A 83 -1.17 8.87 -0.63
C GLU A 83 -1.50 7.38 -0.63
N PRO A 84 -1.73 6.74 0.54
CA PRO A 84 -2.19 5.36 0.58
C PRO A 84 -3.63 5.23 0.03
N ILE A 85 -3.81 4.38 -0.98
CA ILE A 85 -5.12 4.06 -1.55
C ILE A 85 -5.76 2.89 -0.78
N ALA A 86 -5.04 1.77 -0.70
CA ALA A 86 -5.53 0.55 -0.06
C ALA A 86 -4.38 -0.39 0.34
N PHE A 87 -4.68 -1.39 1.15
CA PHE A 87 -3.71 -2.38 1.59
C PHE A 87 -4.35 -3.75 1.79
N ALA A 88 -3.52 -4.78 1.87
CA ALA A 88 -3.90 -6.12 2.30
C ALA A 88 -2.71 -6.85 2.91
N ALA A 89 -2.99 -7.73 3.86
CA ALA A 89 -2.06 -8.78 4.28
C ALA A 89 -2.53 -10.11 3.70
N ILE A 90 -1.61 -10.84 3.06
CA ILE A 90 -1.87 -12.13 2.42
C ILE A 90 -1.14 -13.20 3.24
N PRO A 91 -1.84 -14.06 3.99
CA PRO A 91 -1.21 -15.18 4.65
C PRO A 91 -0.48 -16.06 3.64
N LEU A 92 0.76 -16.46 3.92
CA LEU A 92 1.60 -17.23 2.99
C LEU A 92 1.32 -18.73 3.06
N ASN A 93 0.55 -19.20 4.04
CA ASN A 93 0.16 -20.61 4.15
C ASN A 93 -0.64 -21.12 2.95
N GLN A 94 -1.51 -20.31 2.34
CA GLN A 94 -2.21 -20.64 1.09
C GLN A 94 -1.25 -20.80 -0.10
N VAL A 95 -0.15 -20.04 -0.14
CA VAL A 95 0.88 -20.20 -1.17
C VAL A 95 1.68 -21.47 -0.91
N LYS A 96 2.12 -21.69 0.33
CA LYS A 96 2.83 -22.90 0.78
C LYS A 96 2.05 -24.18 0.49
N SER A 97 0.72 -24.13 0.59
CA SER A 97 -0.18 -25.27 0.37
C SER A 97 -0.58 -25.46 -1.09
N SER A 98 -0.25 -24.51 -1.98
CA SER A 98 -0.58 -24.60 -3.40
C SER A 98 0.41 -25.50 -4.15
N PRO A 99 -0.01 -26.15 -5.25
CA PRO A 99 0.90 -26.92 -6.10
C PRO A 99 2.12 -26.09 -6.52
N ASN A 100 3.32 -26.69 -6.40
CA ASN A 100 4.61 -26.04 -6.66
C ASN A 100 4.88 -24.77 -5.83
N GLN A 101 4.10 -24.52 -4.77
CA GLN A 101 4.12 -23.29 -3.98
C GLN A 101 3.89 -22.02 -4.81
N ILE A 102 3.01 -22.12 -5.82
CA ILE A 102 2.60 -21.01 -6.67
C ILE A 102 1.09 -20.84 -6.55
N LEU A 103 0.65 -19.60 -6.30
CA LEU A 103 -0.76 -19.23 -6.19
C LEU A 103 -1.06 -18.04 -7.10
N LYS A 104 -1.95 -18.23 -8.08
CA LYS A 104 -2.57 -17.13 -8.81
C LYS A 104 -3.93 -16.82 -8.17
N GLY A 105 -4.06 -15.63 -7.60
CA GLY A 105 -5.22 -15.27 -6.81
C GLY A 105 -5.67 -13.82 -6.98
N LYS A 106 -6.97 -13.61 -6.79
CA LYS A 106 -7.59 -12.29 -6.64
C LYS A 106 -7.90 -12.05 -5.17
N PHE A 107 -7.32 -11.00 -4.60
CA PHE A 107 -7.36 -10.66 -3.18
C PHE A 107 -8.17 -9.39 -2.96
N ASP A 108 -8.85 -9.31 -1.82
CA ASP A 108 -9.55 -8.10 -1.42
C ASP A 108 -8.58 -7.06 -0.87
N LEU A 109 -8.85 -5.80 -1.16
CA LEU A 109 -8.10 -4.66 -0.63
C LEU A 109 -8.94 -3.92 0.40
N TYR A 110 -8.26 -3.28 1.36
CA TYR A 110 -8.88 -2.54 2.44
C TYR A 110 -8.34 -1.12 2.50
N THR A 111 -9.23 -0.16 2.72
CA THR A 111 -8.89 1.25 2.96
C THR A 111 -8.30 1.43 4.36
N ALA A 112 -7.68 2.59 4.62
CA ALA A 112 -7.09 2.91 5.93
C ALA A 112 -8.07 2.74 7.10
N ASP A 113 -9.36 3.04 6.92
CA ASP A 113 -10.43 2.87 7.91
C ASP A 113 -10.93 1.42 8.05
N GLY A 114 -10.40 0.49 7.25
CA GLY A 114 -10.68 -0.94 7.33
C GLY A 114 -11.88 -1.40 6.50
N LYS A 115 -12.40 -0.56 5.59
CA LYS A 115 -13.47 -0.96 4.67
C LYS A 115 -12.88 -1.74 3.50
N GLN A 116 -13.54 -2.82 3.11
CA GLN A 116 -13.17 -3.54 1.89
C GLN A 116 -13.49 -2.67 0.67
N ARG A 117 -12.48 -2.33 -0.11
CA ARG A 117 -12.60 -1.57 -1.35
C ARG A 117 -11.55 -2.01 -2.35
N GLY A 118 -12.04 -2.46 -3.50
CA GLY A 118 -11.18 -2.89 -4.59
C GLY A 118 -10.59 -4.29 -4.39
N THR A 119 -9.87 -4.73 -5.42
CA THR A 119 -9.22 -6.03 -5.48
C THR A 119 -7.90 -5.93 -6.20
N ILE A 120 -6.98 -6.83 -5.89
CA ILE A 120 -5.71 -7.00 -6.61
C ILE A 120 -5.55 -8.44 -7.10
N THR A 121 -5.11 -8.62 -8.34
CA THR A 121 -4.75 -9.93 -8.89
C THR A 121 -3.23 -10.11 -8.86
N LEU A 122 -2.78 -11.19 -8.21
CA LEU A 122 -1.36 -11.52 -8.02
C LEU A 122 -1.08 -12.97 -8.41
N THR A 123 0.10 -13.22 -8.96
CA THR A 123 0.74 -14.54 -8.88
C THR A 123 1.85 -14.48 -7.84
N ILE A 124 1.80 -15.33 -6.82
CA ILE A 124 2.77 -15.39 -5.73
C ILE A 124 3.46 -16.76 -5.79
N ALA A 125 4.79 -16.77 -5.81
CA ALA A 125 5.58 -17.99 -5.80
C ALA A 125 6.66 -17.95 -4.72
N ILE A 126 6.83 -19.06 -3.99
CA ILE A 126 7.96 -19.27 -3.08
C ILE A 126 9.05 -20.04 -3.83
N LEU A 127 10.23 -19.44 -3.94
CA LEU A 127 11.37 -20.01 -4.65
C LEU A 127 12.41 -20.52 -3.65
N ALA A 128 12.71 -21.81 -3.74
CA ALA A 128 13.84 -22.40 -3.04
C ALA A 128 15.17 -21.88 -3.60
N PHE A 129 16.26 -22.05 -2.84
CA PHE A 129 17.58 -21.61 -3.29
C PHE A 129 17.95 -22.29 -4.61
N GLY A 130 18.37 -21.50 -5.60
CA GLY A 130 18.73 -21.99 -6.94
C GLY A 130 17.55 -22.31 -7.87
N GLN A 131 16.30 -22.08 -7.46
CA GLN A 131 15.15 -22.13 -8.38
C GLN A 131 15.10 -20.87 -9.25
N GLU A 132 14.75 -21.05 -10.53
CA GLU A 132 14.51 -19.93 -11.44
C GLU A 132 13.17 -19.26 -11.16
N GLN A 133 13.05 -17.99 -11.56
CA GLN A 133 11.77 -17.29 -11.51
C GLN A 133 10.75 -17.95 -12.43
N HIS A 134 9.52 -18.03 -11.97
CA HIS A 134 8.43 -18.54 -12.79
C HIS A 134 7.92 -17.48 -13.77
N SER A 135 7.30 -17.94 -14.86
CA SER A 135 6.56 -17.07 -15.78
C SER A 135 5.35 -16.45 -15.07
N HIS A 136 4.86 -15.33 -15.61
CA HIS A 136 3.72 -14.60 -15.04
C HIS A 136 2.39 -15.37 -15.08
N ASP A 137 2.25 -16.30 -16.02
CA ASP A 137 1.10 -17.20 -16.14
C ASP A 137 1.22 -18.47 -15.28
N ALA A 138 2.31 -18.61 -14.51
CA ALA A 138 2.41 -19.67 -13.54
C ALA A 138 1.33 -19.54 -12.46
N GLY A 139 0.91 -20.68 -11.88
CA GLY A 139 -0.13 -20.71 -10.84
C GLY A 139 -1.52 -21.17 -11.32
N GLY A 140 -1.67 -21.47 -12.61
CA GLY A 140 -2.89 -22.10 -13.14
C GLY A 140 -4.08 -21.14 -13.18
N GLN A 141 -5.27 -21.65 -12.88
CA GLN A 141 -6.50 -20.86 -12.87
C GLN A 141 -6.49 -19.85 -11.72
N GLU A 142 -6.90 -18.61 -12.00
CA GLU A 142 -7.10 -17.60 -10.94
C GLU A 142 -8.17 -18.07 -9.96
N ILE A 143 -7.84 -18.06 -8.67
CA ILE A 143 -8.79 -18.35 -7.58
C ILE A 143 -9.10 -17.10 -6.75
N LYS A 144 -10.17 -17.15 -5.96
CA LYS A 144 -10.38 -16.16 -4.90
C LYS A 144 -9.40 -16.43 -3.75
N GLY A 145 -8.40 -15.56 -3.60
CA GLY A 145 -7.41 -15.67 -2.53
C GLY A 145 -7.93 -15.10 -1.22
N TYR A 146 -7.34 -15.52 -0.10
CA TYR A 146 -7.63 -14.96 1.21
C TYR A 146 -6.68 -13.80 1.52
N SER A 147 -7.25 -12.69 1.98
CA SER A 147 -6.55 -11.50 2.44
C SER A 147 -7.21 -11.00 3.73
N GLU A 148 -6.44 -10.35 4.59
CA GLU A 148 -6.89 -9.85 5.87
C GLU A 148 -6.35 -8.45 6.17
N ILE A 149 -6.96 -7.81 7.18
CA ILE A 149 -6.44 -6.58 7.77
C ILE A 149 -5.45 -6.97 8.86
N ASP A 150 -4.18 -6.66 8.64
CA ASP A 150 -3.18 -6.69 9.71
C ASP A 150 -3.19 -5.38 10.51
N THR A 151 -3.16 -5.48 11.85
CA THR A 151 -3.29 -4.31 12.72
C THR A 151 -2.09 -3.38 12.65
N GLU A 152 -0.87 -3.93 12.52
CA GLU A 152 0.35 -3.13 12.42
C GLU A 152 0.43 -2.44 11.06
N GLN A 153 0.10 -3.18 10.00
CA GLN A 153 -0.02 -2.61 8.66
C GLN A 153 -1.06 -1.48 8.63
N GLN A 154 -2.24 -1.68 9.20
CA GLN A 154 -3.29 -0.65 9.22
C GLN A 154 -2.84 0.61 9.97
N LYS A 155 -2.17 0.46 11.12
CA LYS A 155 -1.62 1.60 11.87
C LYS A 155 -0.60 2.37 11.03
N ARG A 156 0.26 1.65 10.30
CA ARG A 156 1.23 2.24 9.38
C ARG A 156 0.54 3.01 8.26
N ILE A 157 -0.46 2.43 7.60
CA ILE A 157 -1.23 3.08 6.53
C ILE A 157 -1.90 4.36 7.03
N LYS A 158 -2.54 4.33 8.21
CA LYS A 158 -3.10 5.54 8.84
C LYS A 158 -2.03 6.61 9.12
N SER A 159 -0.83 6.21 9.54
CA SER A 159 0.29 7.13 9.76
C SER A 159 0.77 7.78 8.47
N LEU A 160 0.82 7.03 7.36
CA LEU A 160 1.16 7.58 6.04
C LEU A 160 0.10 8.57 5.56
N GLN A 161 -1.18 8.20 5.65
CA GLN A 161 -2.29 9.08 5.26
C GLN A 161 -2.35 10.37 6.10
N ASN A 162 -2.08 10.29 7.41
CA ASN A 162 -2.04 11.49 8.26
C ASN A 162 -0.86 12.41 7.90
N LYS A 163 0.27 11.87 7.43
CA LYS A 163 1.44 12.66 7.03
C LYS A 163 1.21 13.40 5.72
N GLU A 164 0.60 12.74 4.75
CA GLU A 164 0.17 13.36 3.49
C GLU A 164 -0.76 14.54 3.79
N ARG A 165 -1.86 14.31 4.51
CA ARG A 165 -2.82 15.36 4.91
C ARG A 165 -2.17 16.55 5.62
N ALA A 166 -1.20 16.28 6.49
CA ALA A 166 -0.47 17.34 7.18
C ALA A 166 0.40 18.16 6.22
N GLY A 167 1.03 17.52 5.24
CA GLY A 167 1.79 18.19 4.17
C GLY A 167 0.88 19.07 3.30
N ASP A 168 -0.27 18.54 2.91
CA ASP A 168 -1.30 19.24 2.14
C ASP A 168 -1.79 20.52 2.81
N LEU A 169 -2.09 20.45 4.11
CA LEU A 169 -2.48 21.60 4.91
C LEU A 169 -1.36 22.64 5.01
N ALA A 170 -0.10 22.22 5.11
CA ALA A 170 1.03 23.13 5.17
C ALA A 170 1.23 23.90 3.85
N VAL A 171 1.09 23.23 2.71
CA VAL A 171 1.16 23.87 1.38
C VAL A 171 0.02 24.87 1.20
N ALA A 172 -1.22 24.50 1.54
CA ALA A 172 -2.37 25.39 1.45
C ALA A 172 -2.20 26.66 2.31
N ALA A 173 -1.68 26.52 3.54
CA ALA A 173 -1.41 27.66 4.42
C ALA A 173 -0.33 28.61 3.86
N ALA A 174 0.71 28.07 3.22
CA ALA A 174 1.79 28.86 2.63
C ALA A 174 1.33 29.67 1.39
N ILE A 175 0.51 29.08 0.52
CA ILE A 175 0.00 29.74 -0.69
C ILE A 175 -1.12 30.73 -0.36
N GLY A 176 -1.99 30.41 0.60
CA GLY A 176 -3.13 31.24 1.00
C GLY A 176 -2.80 32.41 1.96
N GLY A 177 -1.52 32.64 2.30
CA GLY A 177 -1.11 33.72 3.21
C GLY A 177 -1.45 33.48 4.69
N GLY A 178 -1.70 32.23 5.07
CA GLY A 178 -2.27 31.82 6.37
C GLY A 178 -1.32 31.78 7.56
N LEU A 179 -0.25 32.59 7.60
CA LEU A 179 0.63 32.65 8.78
C LEU A 179 -0.07 33.23 10.03
N PHE A 180 -1.28 33.78 9.89
CA PHE A 180 -1.99 34.49 10.98
C PHE A 180 -2.86 33.62 11.89
N ALA A 181 -3.15 32.36 11.56
CA ALA A 181 -4.08 31.55 12.38
C ALA A 181 -3.44 30.91 13.64
N ALA A 182 -2.12 30.80 13.72
CA ALA A 182 -1.46 30.12 14.85
C ALA A 182 -1.35 30.99 16.12
N LYS A 183 -1.49 32.32 16.04
CA LYS A 183 -1.39 33.21 17.21
C LYS A 183 -2.71 33.50 17.93
N SER A 184 -3.87 33.23 17.32
CA SER A 184 -5.16 33.52 17.96
C SER A 184 -5.61 32.45 18.97
N ALA A 185 -5.02 31.25 18.91
CA ALA A 185 -5.35 30.14 19.82
C ALA A 185 -4.56 30.14 21.14
N LEU A 186 -3.57 31.04 21.31
CA LEU A 186 -2.68 31.10 22.47
C LEU A 186 -2.64 32.50 23.07
N GLY A 187 -3.63 32.81 23.90
CA GLY A 187 -3.45 33.73 25.02
C GLY A 187 -3.80 35.20 24.77
N GLY A 188 -5.00 35.58 25.21
CA GLY A 188 -5.37 36.94 25.56
C GLY A 188 -6.37 36.91 26.70
N LYS A 189 -5.86 36.68 27.93
CA LYS A 189 -6.65 36.84 29.16
C LYS A 189 -7.16 38.29 29.23
N GLU A 190 -8.46 38.42 29.52
CA GLU A 190 -9.07 39.65 29.99
C GLU A 190 -8.28 40.22 31.18
N GLU A 191 -7.71 41.40 31.03
CA GLU A 191 -7.46 42.29 32.16
C GLU A 191 -8.61 43.31 32.22
N LYS A 192 -9.56 43.02 33.11
CA LYS A 192 -10.36 44.08 33.74
C LYS A 192 -9.41 44.98 34.52
N LYS A 193 -9.40 46.26 34.20
CA LYS A 193 -9.09 47.31 35.19
C LYS A 193 -10.29 48.23 35.34
N GLU A 194 -10.93 48.07 36.48
CA GLU A 194 -11.74 49.10 37.13
C GLU A 194 -10.85 50.26 37.61
N ALA A 195 -11.49 51.43 37.73
CA ALA A 195 -11.03 52.75 38.21
C ALA A 195 -10.36 53.65 37.17
#